data_AF-A0AA35MCB6-F1
#
_entry.id   AF-A0AA35MCB6-F1
#
_cell.length_a   1.000
_cell.length_b   1.000
_cell.length_c   1.000
_cell.angle_alpha   90.00
_cell.angle_beta   90.00
_cell.angle_gamma   90.00
#
_symmetry.space_group_name_H-M   'P 1'
#
loop_
_entity.id
_entity.type
_entity.pdbx_description
1 polymer ?
#
loop_
_entity_poly.entity_id
_entity_poly.type
_entity_poly.pdbx_seq_one_letter_code
_entity_poly.pdbx_strand_id
1 'polypeptide(L)'
;MLREFANLTNCTDEIWDLASYFREKISEVELALSKFVWKYRSNMREILYTLKYPELKAIGDEETTWVIRQCGLYHQNDLRSKQNTWLLFFPNTQSSSAQLMIDHVGEDEHPLQAHMSFYFSHFNNWRWQMNKDLRTSGEVSQASAQEFDGALQNLDAQVESMTRNATHLLSRVSTTIQALTNSSFKGL
;
A
#
# COMPACT_ATOMS: atom_id res chain seq x y z
N MET A 1 6.37 -27.76 -6.57
CA MET A 1 6.19 -26.59 -5.69
C MET A 1 4.80 -25.95 -5.80
N LEU A 2 4.46 -25.12 -6.80
CA LEU A 2 3.18 -24.39 -6.80
C LEU A 2 1.94 -25.30 -6.82
N ARG A 3 1.98 -26.41 -7.55
CA ARG A 3 0.91 -27.41 -7.59
C ARG A 3 0.72 -28.12 -6.25
N GLU A 4 1.82 -28.43 -5.57
CA GLU A 4 1.78 -29.05 -4.24
C GLU A 4 1.23 -28.07 -3.20
N PHE A 5 1.65 -26.80 -3.26
CA PHE A 5 1.09 -25.74 -2.43
C PHE A 5 -0.42 -25.62 -2.63
N ALA A 6 -0.90 -25.60 -3.88
CA ALA A 6 -2.33 -25.50 -4.17
C ALA A 6 -3.12 -26.68 -3.59
N ASN A 7 -2.59 -27.89 -3.73
CA ASN A 7 -3.19 -29.10 -3.17
C ASN A 7 -3.22 -29.09 -1.63
N LEU A 8 -2.19 -28.53 -0.97
CA LEU A 8 -2.09 -28.46 0.48
C LEU A 8 -2.98 -27.38 1.12
N THR A 9 -3.17 -26.26 0.42
CA THR A 9 -3.82 -25.05 0.96
C THR A 9 -5.27 -24.90 0.52
N ASN A 10 -5.76 -25.81 -0.33
CA ASN A 10 -7.10 -25.75 -0.92
C ASN A 10 -7.38 -24.37 -1.55
N CYS A 11 -6.35 -23.76 -2.14
CA CYS A 11 -6.45 -22.45 -2.74
C CYS A 11 -7.36 -22.48 -3.97
N THR A 12 -7.85 -21.30 -4.32
CA THR A 12 -8.49 -21.02 -5.61
C THR A 12 -7.58 -21.29 -6.81
N ASP A 13 -8.19 -21.54 -7.98
CA ASP A 13 -7.48 -21.64 -9.26
C ASP A 13 -6.83 -20.31 -9.68
N GLU A 14 -7.27 -19.20 -9.08
CA GLU A 14 -6.71 -17.87 -9.24
C GLU A 14 -5.21 -17.79 -8.91
N ILE A 15 -4.66 -18.75 -8.16
CA ILE A 15 -3.22 -18.85 -7.95
C ILE A 15 -2.46 -19.14 -9.27
N TRP A 16 -3.08 -19.86 -10.20
CA TRP A 16 -2.53 -20.15 -11.51
C TRP A 16 -2.53 -18.91 -12.38
N ASP A 17 -3.61 -18.13 -12.31
CA ASP A 17 -3.67 -16.82 -12.95
C ASP A 17 -2.53 -15.95 -12.45
N LEU A 18 -2.33 -15.87 -11.13
CA LEU A 18 -1.24 -15.09 -10.52
C LEU A 18 0.13 -15.52 -11.04
N ALA A 19 0.42 -16.82 -11.04
CA ALA A 19 1.69 -17.34 -11.57
C ALA A 19 1.88 -17.01 -13.06
N SER A 20 0.78 -17.01 -13.84
CA SER A 20 0.82 -16.66 -15.26
C SER A 20 1.24 -15.20 -15.51
N TYR A 21 1.17 -14.32 -14.50
CA TYR A 21 1.65 -12.94 -14.62
C TYR A 21 3.17 -12.80 -14.62
N PHE A 22 3.91 -13.84 -14.23
CA PHE A 22 5.37 -13.85 -14.17
C PHE A 22 6.01 -14.53 -15.38
N ARG A 23 5.22 -14.92 -16.38
CA ARG A 23 5.74 -15.32 -17.70
C ARG A 23 6.25 -14.10 -18.48
N GLU A 24 7.09 -14.36 -19.47
CA GLU A 24 7.51 -13.36 -20.46
C GLU A 24 6.28 -12.75 -21.15
N LYS A 25 6.23 -11.40 -21.16
CA LYS A 25 5.10 -10.66 -21.73
C LYS A 25 5.34 -10.39 -23.19
N ILE A 26 4.29 -10.56 -23.99
CA ILE A 26 4.36 -10.46 -25.45
C ILE A 26 3.80 -9.13 -25.97
N SER A 27 3.30 -8.26 -25.09
CA SER A 27 2.81 -6.92 -25.46
C SER A 27 2.99 -5.88 -24.36
N GLU A 28 3.07 -4.60 -24.76
CA GLU A 28 3.10 -3.45 -23.85
C GLU A 28 1.83 -3.34 -23.00
N VAL A 29 0.69 -3.77 -23.53
CA VAL A 29 -0.59 -3.78 -22.80
C VAL A 29 -0.52 -4.78 -21.64
N GLU A 30 -0.01 -5.98 -21.86
CA GLU A 30 0.22 -6.95 -20.76
C GLU A 30 1.21 -6.40 -19.72
N LEU A 31 2.19 -5.60 -20.17
CA LEU A 31 3.16 -4.92 -19.29
C LEU A 31 2.56 -3.74 -18.51
N ALA A 32 1.38 -3.22 -18.88
CA ALA A 32 0.74 -2.13 -18.16
C ALA A 32 -0.24 -2.60 -17.07
N LEU A 33 -0.81 -3.81 -17.21
CA LEU A 33 -1.92 -4.22 -16.35
C LEU A 33 -1.49 -4.81 -15.00
N SER A 34 -2.17 -4.36 -13.95
CA SER A 34 -2.20 -4.98 -12.62
C SER A 34 -3.50 -5.77 -12.48
N LYS A 35 -3.52 -6.77 -11.59
CA LYS A 35 -4.71 -7.57 -11.29
C LYS A 35 -4.95 -7.52 -9.79
N PHE A 36 -6.21 -7.44 -9.42
CA PHE A 36 -6.64 -7.59 -8.04
C PHE A 36 -7.85 -8.52 -8.02
N VAL A 37 -7.86 -9.47 -7.09
CA VAL A 37 -8.94 -10.40 -6.86
C VAL A 37 -9.13 -10.54 -5.36
N TRP A 38 -10.38 -10.48 -4.95
CA TRP A 38 -10.80 -10.88 -3.63
C TRP A 38 -11.88 -11.95 -3.74
N LYS A 39 -11.73 -13.05 -3.00
CA LYS A 39 -12.73 -14.12 -2.94
C LYS A 39 -13.23 -14.35 -1.53
N TYR A 40 -14.52 -14.64 -1.48
CA TYR A 40 -15.26 -14.98 -0.27
C TYR A 40 -15.73 -16.41 -0.37
N ARG A 41 -15.33 -17.20 0.62
CA ARG A 41 -15.89 -18.51 0.89
C ARG A 41 -16.41 -18.51 2.32
N SER A 42 -17.26 -19.46 2.68
CA SER A 42 -17.93 -19.50 3.99
C SER A 42 -16.98 -19.26 5.18
N ASN A 43 -15.81 -19.91 5.18
CA ASN A 43 -14.82 -19.82 6.27
C ASN A 43 -13.46 -19.30 5.81
N MET A 44 -13.37 -18.70 4.63
CA MET A 44 -12.09 -18.36 4.04
C MET A 44 -12.18 -17.04 3.25
N ARG A 45 -11.11 -16.27 3.33
CA ARG A 45 -10.91 -15.06 2.54
C ARG A 45 -9.63 -15.27 1.74
N GLU A 46 -9.67 -14.96 0.45
CA GLU A 46 -8.49 -15.00 -0.40
C GLU A 46 -8.32 -13.65 -1.08
N ILE A 47 -7.12 -13.11 -1.01
CA ILE A 47 -6.70 -11.86 -1.63
C ILE A 47 -5.56 -12.22 -2.56
N LEU A 48 -5.69 -11.83 -3.83
CA LEU A 48 -4.65 -11.98 -4.82
C LEU A 48 -4.45 -10.66 -5.54
N TYR A 49 -3.21 -10.27 -5.74
CA TYR A 49 -2.93 -9.18 -6.66
C TYR A 49 -1.57 -9.27 -7.30
N THR A 50 -1.45 -8.67 -8.47
CA THR A 50 -0.17 -8.30 -9.07
C THR A 50 -0.09 -6.80 -9.08
N LEU A 51 0.99 -6.25 -8.52
CA LEU A 51 1.15 -4.81 -8.42
C LEU A 51 2.48 -4.40 -9.05
N LYS A 52 2.43 -3.32 -9.83
CA LYS A 52 3.60 -2.68 -10.40
C LYS A 52 3.91 -1.41 -9.64
N TYR A 53 5.16 -1.22 -9.27
CA TYR A 53 5.58 -0.11 -8.43
C TYR A 53 6.97 0.40 -8.82
N PRO A 54 7.24 1.70 -8.65
CA PRO A 54 8.58 2.23 -8.81
C PRO A 54 9.47 1.84 -7.61
N GLU A 55 10.69 1.42 -7.89
CA GLU A 55 11.72 1.13 -6.89
C GLU A 55 13.05 1.75 -7.35
N LEU A 56 13.85 2.26 -6.40
CA LEU A 56 15.21 2.68 -6.66
C LEU A 56 16.12 1.46 -6.73
N LYS A 57 16.84 1.31 -7.83
CA LYS A 57 17.89 0.30 -8.01
C LYS A 57 19.25 0.99 -7.93
N ALA A 58 20.09 0.55 -7.00
CA ALA A 58 21.50 0.92 -7.00
C ALA A 58 22.21 0.26 -8.18
N ILE A 59 22.98 1.04 -8.96
CA ILE A 59 23.81 0.57 -10.08
C ILE A 59 25.30 0.56 -9.70
N GLY A 60 25.67 1.15 -8.56
CA GLY A 60 27.02 1.20 -8.02
C GLY A 60 27.03 1.98 -6.71
N ASP A 61 28.20 2.51 -6.33
CA ASP A 61 28.38 3.15 -5.02
C ASP A 61 27.60 4.48 -4.86
N GLU A 62 27.25 5.18 -5.96
CA GLU A 62 26.53 6.47 -5.88
C GLU A 62 25.42 6.67 -6.91
N GLU A 63 25.26 5.77 -7.89
CA GLU A 63 24.21 5.89 -8.91
C GLU A 63 22.96 5.08 -8.57
N THR A 64 21.82 5.77 -8.54
CA THR A 64 20.51 5.13 -8.42
C THR A 64 19.68 5.41 -9.67
N THR A 65 18.99 4.40 -10.17
CA THR A 65 18.00 4.56 -11.24
C THR A 65 16.65 4.06 -10.75
N TRP A 66 15.58 4.69 -11.26
CA TRP A 66 14.24 4.19 -11.04
C TRP A 66 13.96 3.02 -11.98
N VAL A 67 13.43 1.94 -11.42
CA VAL A 67 12.93 0.80 -12.18
C VAL A 67 11.50 0.52 -11.80
N ILE A 68 10.69 0.06 -12.76
CA ILE A 68 9.38 -0.50 -12.46
C ILE A 68 9.55 -1.97 -12.10
N ARG A 69 9.13 -2.34 -10.90
CA ARG A 69 9.05 -3.72 -10.44
C ARG A 69 7.61 -4.22 -10.55
N GLN A 70 7.48 -5.55 -10.52
CA GLN A 70 6.20 -6.22 -10.35
C GLN A 70 6.32 -7.17 -9.17
N CYS A 71 5.38 -7.13 -8.23
CA CYS A 71 5.18 -8.18 -7.24
C CYS A 71 3.85 -8.89 -7.51
N GLY A 72 3.75 -10.09 -6.96
CA GLY A 72 2.57 -10.90 -7.02
C GLY A 72 2.34 -11.46 -5.63
N LEU A 73 1.10 -11.38 -5.17
CA LEU A 73 0.77 -11.77 -3.83
C LEU A 73 -0.47 -12.62 -3.85
N TYR A 74 -0.42 -13.70 -3.08
CA TYR A 74 -1.57 -14.48 -2.66
C TYR A 74 -1.58 -14.51 -1.13
N HIS A 75 -2.73 -14.20 -0.56
CA HIS A 75 -3.00 -14.31 0.86
C HIS A 75 -4.33 -15.02 1.04
N GLN A 76 -4.33 -16.02 1.90
CA GLN A 76 -5.52 -16.72 2.32
C GLN A 76 -5.61 -16.65 3.83
N ASN A 77 -6.77 -16.24 4.33
CA ASN A 77 -7.08 -16.21 5.75
C ASN A 77 -8.23 -17.18 6.02
N ASP A 78 -7.95 -18.25 6.77
CA ASP A 78 -8.96 -19.15 7.29
C ASP A 78 -9.59 -18.55 8.56
N LEU A 79 -10.86 -18.16 8.45
CA LEU A 79 -11.58 -17.49 9.53
C LEU A 79 -11.85 -18.40 10.74
N ARG A 80 -11.82 -19.73 10.56
CA ARG A 80 -12.07 -20.69 11.64
C ARG A 80 -10.80 -20.90 12.46
N SER A 81 -9.69 -21.18 11.80
CA SER A 81 -8.40 -21.44 12.45
C SER A 81 -7.63 -20.16 12.76
N LYS A 82 -8.03 -19.02 12.18
CA LYS A 82 -7.30 -17.74 12.16
C LYS A 82 -5.91 -17.86 11.55
N GLN A 83 -5.66 -18.90 10.75
CA GLN A 83 -4.38 -19.09 10.09
C GLN A 83 -4.33 -18.31 8.79
N ASN A 84 -3.18 -17.69 8.56
CA ASN A 84 -2.89 -16.99 7.32
C ASN A 84 -1.88 -17.81 6.51
N THR A 85 -2.18 -18.01 5.24
CA THR A 85 -1.29 -18.61 4.26
C THR A 85 -0.89 -17.54 3.26
N TRP A 86 0.41 -17.36 3.06
CA TRP A 86 0.96 -16.36 2.15
C TRP A 86 1.80 -17.02 1.07
N LEU A 87 1.70 -16.50 -0.14
CA LEU A 87 2.61 -16.80 -1.23
C LEU A 87 2.99 -15.50 -1.92
N LEU A 88 4.30 -15.26 -1.99
CA LEU A 88 4.88 -14.02 -2.47
C LEU A 88 5.73 -14.31 -3.72
N PHE A 89 5.42 -13.61 -4.80
CA PHE A 89 6.17 -13.63 -6.05
C PHE A 89 6.94 -12.33 -6.20
N PHE A 90 8.25 -12.42 -5.99
CA PHE A 90 9.18 -11.33 -6.26
C PHE A 90 10.17 -11.77 -7.34
N PRO A 91 10.35 -10.99 -8.41
CA PRO A 91 11.33 -11.30 -9.45
C PRO A 91 12.78 -11.09 -8.97
N ASN A 92 12.98 -10.42 -7.82
CA ASN A 92 14.28 -10.20 -7.21
C ASN A 92 14.20 -10.34 -5.69
N THR A 93 15.08 -11.16 -5.12
CA THR A 93 15.21 -11.36 -3.66
C THR A 93 15.88 -10.19 -2.94
N GLN A 94 16.52 -9.28 -3.68
CA GLN A 94 17.17 -8.07 -3.12
C GLN A 94 16.25 -6.84 -3.11
N SER A 95 14.95 -6.99 -3.42
CA SER A 95 14.01 -5.87 -3.36
C SER A 95 13.72 -5.50 -1.90
N SER A 96 13.80 -4.22 -1.56
CA SER A 96 13.45 -3.74 -0.22
C SER A 96 11.97 -3.98 0.09
N SER A 97 11.12 -3.95 -0.94
CA SER A 97 9.70 -4.28 -0.85
C SER A 97 9.43 -5.75 -0.51
N ALA A 98 10.31 -6.66 -0.96
CA ALA A 98 10.20 -8.07 -0.58
C ALA A 98 10.48 -8.26 0.92
N GLN A 99 11.53 -7.60 1.43
CA GLN A 99 11.85 -7.62 2.85
C GLN A 99 10.73 -6.98 3.69
N LEU A 100 10.23 -5.81 3.28
CA LEU A 100 9.10 -5.13 3.94
C LEU A 100 7.89 -6.08 4.09
N MET A 101 7.56 -6.84 3.05
CA MET A 101 6.47 -7.80 3.11
C MET A 101 6.77 -8.94 4.07
N ILE A 102 7.96 -9.52 4.01
CA ILE A 102 8.36 -10.61 4.89
C ILE A 102 8.29 -10.19 6.36
N ASP A 103 8.72 -8.98 6.68
CA ASP A 103 8.72 -8.46 8.06
C ASP A 103 7.31 -8.37 8.64
N HIS A 104 6.30 -8.08 7.83
CA HIS A 104 4.90 -7.97 8.26
C HIS A 104 4.09 -9.27 8.07
N VAL A 105 4.65 -10.26 7.38
CA VAL A 105 4.01 -11.57 7.17
C VAL A 105 4.36 -12.47 8.35
N GLY A 106 3.44 -12.55 9.32
CA GLY A 106 3.57 -13.47 10.46
C GLY A 106 3.57 -12.80 11.83
N GLU A 107 3.48 -11.47 11.91
CA GLU A 107 3.20 -10.79 13.16
C GLU A 107 1.74 -11.03 13.58
N ASP A 108 1.46 -11.07 14.89
CA ASP A 108 0.10 -11.20 15.48
C ASP A 108 -0.79 -9.95 15.23
N GLU A 109 -0.51 -9.20 14.17
CA GLU A 109 -1.24 -8.02 13.75
C GLU A 109 -2.45 -8.36 12.87
N HIS A 110 -3.20 -7.33 12.49
CA HIS A 110 -4.35 -7.45 11.60
C HIS A 110 -3.98 -8.19 10.30
N PRO A 111 -4.78 -9.17 9.81
CA PRO A 111 -4.44 -9.98 8.63
C PRO A 111 -4.12 -9.19 7.35
N LEU A 112 -4.60 -7.95 7.25
CA LEU A 112 -4.35 -7.07 6.10
C LEU A 112 -3.13 -6.15 6.27
N GLN A 113 -2.42 -6.22 7.39
CA GLN A 113 -1.33 -5.31 7.72
C GLN A 113 -0.25 -5.30 6.65
N ALA A 114 0.23 -6.49 6.26
CA ALA A 114 1.27 -6.61 5.24
C ALA A 114 0.85 -5.94 3.92
N HIS A 115 -0.42 -6.09 3.51
CA HIS A 115 -0.92 -5.38 2.33
C HIS A 115 -0.90 -3.87 2.54
N MET A 116 -1.42 -3.39 3.68
CA MET A 116 -1.44 -1.95 3.98
C MET A 116 -0.03 -1.38 3.94
N SER A 117 0.93 -1.96 4.66
CA SER A 117 2.32 -1.52 4.70
C SER A 117 2.94 -1.43 3.30
N PHE A 118 2.69 -2.42 2.43
CA PHE A 118 3.15 -2.40 1.04
C PHE A 118 2.53 -1.29 0.21
N TYR A 119 1.22 -1.12 0.35
CA TYR A 119 0.48 -0.09 -0.37
C TYR A 119 0.94 1.31 0.08
N PHE A 120 1.14 1.50 1.39
CA PHE A 120 1.67 2.73 1.98
C PHE A 120 3.07 3.10 1.48
N SER A 121 3.96 2.11 1.32
CA SER A 121 5.35 2.38 0.92
C SER A 121 5.49 2.76 -0.56
N HIS A 122 4.51 2.41 -1.41
CA HIS A 122 4.60 2.58 -2.86
C HIS A 122 3.55 3.50 -3.48
N PHE A 123 2.44 3.79 -2.79
CA PHE A 123 1.35 4.59 -3.35
C PHE A 123 0.93 5.71 -2.40
N ASN A 124 1.17 6.96 -2.81
CA ASN A 124 0.69 8.13 -2.05
C ASN A 124 -0.86 8.15 -1.93
N ASN A 125 -1.56 7.59 -2.92
CA ASN A 125 -3.03 7.48 -2.95
C ASN A 125 -3.54 6.07 -2.63
N TRP A 126 -2.78 5.29 -1.85
CA TRP A 126 -3.11 3.89 -1.59
C TRP A 126 -4.51 3.67 -1.04
N ARG A 127 -5.03 4.59 -0.21
CA ARG A 127 -6.40 4.53 0.33
C ARG A 127 -7.44 4.51 -0.78
N TRP A 128 -7.24 5.35 -1.80
CA TRP A 128 -8.12 5.40 -2.96
C TRP A 128 -8.03 4.11 -3.78
N GLN A 129 -6.81 3.61 -3.99
CA GLN A 129 -6.59 2.36 -4.73
C GLN A 129 -7.23 1.16 -4.01
N MET A 130 -6.98 1.02 -2.70
CA MET A 130 -7.57 -0.04 -1.88
C MET A 130 -9.09 0.08 -1.82
N ASN A 131 -9.64 1.29 -1.67
CA ASN A 131 -11.09 1.50 -1.67
C ASN A 131 -11.70 1.15 -3.04
N LYS A 132 -11.09 1.58 -4.15
CA LYS A 132 -11.51 1.18 -5.50
C LYS A 132 -11.49 -0.34 -5.67
N ASP A 133 -10.46 -1.01 -5.18
CA ASP A 133 -10.31 -2.47 -5.29
C ASP A 133 -11.36 -3.19 -4.42
N LEU A 134 -11.59 -2.71 -3.18
CA LEU A 134 -12.64 -3.20 -2.29
C LEU A 134 -14.07 -2.94 -2.81
N ARG A 135 -14.30 -1.84 -3.53
CA ARG A 135 -15.57 -1.57 -4.23
C ARG A 135 -15.78 -2.56 -5.38
N THR A 136 -14.72 -2.81 -6.15
CA THR A 136 -14.76 -3.74 -7.27
C THR A 136 -15.00 -5.18 -6.79
N SER A 137 -14.53 -5.53 -5.59
CA SER A 137 -14.81 -6.81 -4.94
C SER A 137 -16.15 -6.88 -4.20
N GLY A 138 -16.85 -5.76 -4.02
CA GLY A 138 -18.17 -5.70 -3.38
C GLY A 138 -18.17 -5.62 -1.84
N GLU A 139 -17.03 -5.39 -1.20
CA GLU A 139 -16.93 -5.29 0.27
C GLU A 139 -17.42 -3.96 0.81
N VAL A 140 -17.14 -2.91 0.06
CA VAL A 140 -17.56 -1.57 0.41
C VAL A 140 -18.74 -1.27 -0.49
N SER A 141 -19.93 -1.28 0.11
CA SER A 141 -21.13 -0.78 -0.56
C SER A 141 -20.88 0.66 -1.05
N GLN A 142 -21.49 1.04 -2.17
CA GLN A 142 -21.30 2.38 -2.73
C GLN A 142 -21.70 3.50 -1.74
N ALA A 143 -22.63 3.20 -0.82
CA ALA A 143 -23.04 4.06 0.28
C ALA A 143 -21.95 4.22 1.35
N SER A 144 -21.40 3.13 1.88
CA SER A 144 -20.29 3.19 2.85
C SER A 144 -19.02 3.79 2.27
N ALA A 145 -18.84 3.71 0.96
CA ALA A 145 -17.77 4.37 0.23
C ALA A 145 -17.94 5.90 0.16
N GLN A 146 -19.15 6.40 -0.10
CA GLN A 146 -19.44 7.84 -0.06
C GLN A 146 -19.25 8.41 1.35
N GLU A 147 -19.67 7.66 2.37
CA GLU A 147 -19.45 8.02 3.77
C GLU A 147 -17.96 8.06 4.11
N PHE A 148 -17.17 7.08 3.65
CA PHE A 148 -15.72 7.06 3.85
C PHE A 148 -14.99 8.16 3.06
N ASP A 149 -15.36 8.41 1.80
CA ASP A 149 -14.79 9.52 1.02
C ASP A 149 -15.13 10.86 1.66
N GLY A 150 -16.35 11.02 2.18
CA GLY A 150 -16.74 12.21 2.95
C GLY A 150 -15.94 12.35 4.25
N ALA A 151 -15.65 11.25 4.95
CA ALA A 151 -14.79 11.26 6.13
C ALA A 151 -13.34 11.65 5.79
N LEU A 152 -12.78 11.15 4.68
CA LEU A 152 -11.45 11.53 4.21
C LEU A 152 -11.37 13.01 3.82
N GLN A 153 -12.35 13.53 3.08
CA GLN A 153 -12.41 14.94 2.71
C GLN A 153 -12.51 15.85 3.94
N ASN A 154 -13.27 15.44 4.96
CA ASN A 154 -13.33 16.15 6.23
C ASN A 154 -11.99 16.14 6.97
N LEU A 155 -11.27 15.01 6.93
CA LEU A 155 -9.93 14.89 7.51
C LEU A 155 -8.93 15.80 6.80
N ASP A 156 -8.91 15.81 5.47
CA ASP A 156 -8.05 16.71 4.68
C ASP A 156 -8.36 18.18 4.99
N ALA A 157 -9.64 18.56 5.07
CA ALA A 157 -10.04 19.91 5.44
C ALA A 157 -9.58 20.30 6.86
N GLN A 158 -9.60 19.35 7.81
CA GLN A 158 -9.09 19.57 9.16
C GLN A 158 -7.56 19.74 9.16
N VAL A 159 -6.83 18.92 8.41
CA VAL A 159 -5.38 19.02 8.26
C VAL A 159 -5.00 20.37 7.66
N GLU A 160 -5.66 20.81 6.58
CA GLU A 160 -5.43 22.13 5.99
C GLU A 160 -5.72 23.28 6.95
N SER A 161 -6.78 23.15 7.77
CA SER A 161 -7.11 24.13 8.82
C SER A 161 -6.00 24.19 9.88
N MET A 162 -5.52 23.04 10.36
CA MET A 162 -4.42 22.98 11.32
C MET A 162 -3.13 23.56 10.74
N THR A 163 -2.80 23.25 9.49
CA THR A 163 -1.62 23.80 8.81
C THR A 163 -1.71 25.32 8.72
N ARG A 164 -2.85 25.88 8.32
CA ARG A 164 -3.07 27.35 8.30
C ARG A 164 -2.90 27.97 9.67
N ASN A 165 -3.44 27.35 10.72
CA ASN A 165 -3.31 27.83 12.09
C ASN A 165 -1.85 27.80 12.57
N ALA A 166 -1.11 26.73 12.26
CA ALA A 166 0.31 26.62 12.57
C ALA A 166 1.13 27.71 11.86
N THR A 167 0.88 27.95 10.58
CA THR A 167 1.54 29.03 9.81
C THR A 167 1.24 30.41 10.40
N HIS A 168 -0.01 30.67 10.79
CA HIS A 168 -0.40 31.93 11.41
C HIS A 168 0.30 32.15 12.77
N LEU A 169 0.40 31.10 13.60
CA LEU A 169 1.13 31.16 14.87
C LEU A 169 2.62 31.43 14.66
N LEU A 170 3.25 30.74 13.71
CA LEU A 170 4.66 30.97 13.36
C LEU A 170 4.91 32.41 12.88
N SER A 171 4.00 32.95 12.06
CA SER A 171 4.06 34.35 11.64
C SER A 171 3.99 35.31 12.83
N ARG A 172 3.06 35.10 13.76
CA ARG A 172 2.93 35.94 14.96
C ARG A 172 4.18 35.90 15.83
N VAL A 173 4.72 34.71 16.08
CA VAL A 173 5.96 34.54 16.85
C VAL A 173 7.11 35.29 16.18
N SER A 174 7.25 35.17 14.87
CA SER A 174 8.28 35.90 14.10
C SER A 174 8.14 37.42 14.24
N THR A 175 6.92 37.96 14.10
CA THR A 175 6.65 39.40 14.26
C THR A 175 6.94 39.88 15.68
N THR A 176 6.59 39.10 16.70
CA THR A 176 6.90 39.43 18.10
C THR A 176 8.40 39.43 18.36
N ILE A 177 9.14 38.45 17.82
CA ILE A 177 10.61 38.41 17.92
C ILE A 177 11.20 39.66 17.26
N GLN A 178 10.79 40.02 16.04
CA GLN A 178 11.27 41.22 15.35
C GLN A 178 10.97 42.51 16.14
N ALA A 179 9.77 42.62 16.73
CA ALA A 179 9.41 43.77 17.56
C ALA A 179 10.30 43.89 18.80
N LEU A 180 10.58 42.76 19.47
CA LEU A 180 11.48 42.72 20.62
C LEU A 180 12.92 43.09 20.22
N THR A 181 13.44 42.54 19.13
CA THR A 181 14.78 42.88 18.63
C THR A 181 14.89 44.36 18.27
N ASN A 182 13.89 44.93 17.59
CA ASN A 182 13.88 46.35 17.21
C ASN A 182 13.74 47.29 18.43
N SER A 183 13.04 46.86 19.49
CA SER A 183 12.91 47.63 20.73
C SER A 183 14.22 47.64 21.54
N SER A 184 14.99 46.56 21.50
CA SER A 184 16.29 46.45 22.16
C SER A 184 17.38 47.31 21.51
N PHE A 185 17.22 47.71 20.25
CA PHE A 185 18.16 48.57 19.52
C PHE A 185 17.88 50.08 19.66
N LYS A 186 16.71 50.50 20.16
CA LYS A 186 16.37 51.93 20.38
C LYS A 186 16.73 52.44 21.79
N GLY A 187 17.31 51.59 22.63
CA GLY A 187 17.69 51.90 24.02
C GLY A 187 19.20 52.05 24.27
N LEU A 188 20.01 52.12 23.21
CA LEU A 188 21.44 52.46 23.20
C LEU A 188 21.62 53.78 22.45
#